data_AF-A0A2D4NZ76-F1
#
_entry.id   AF-A0A2D4NZ76-F1
#
_cell.length_a   1.000
_cell.length_b   1.000
_cell.length_c   1.000
_cell.angle_alpha   90.00
_cell.angle_beta   90.00
_cell.angle_gamma   90.00
#
_symmetry.space_group_name_H-M   'P 1'
#
loop_
_entity.id
_entity.type
_entity.pdbx_description
1 polymer ?
#
loop_
_entity_poly.entity_id
_entity_poly.type
_entity_poly.pdbx_seq_one_letter_code
_entity_poly.pdbx_strand_id
1 'polypeptide(L)'
;CIRDSGYSLPPNSVPFRHAKHSDNVQSELKYKADYVIQRGHYVGVNNMREDPKLVWFEHAGKIQNDRLYKESYHKTKSHVHIPPDIRSVIAARDCQHIVS
;
A
#
# COMPACT_ATOMS: atom_id res chain seq x y z
N CYS A 1 15.33 -41.00 28.45
CA CYS A 1 15.43 -42.48 28.46
C CYS A 1 14.04 -43.07 28.22
N ILE A 2 13.76 -43.53 27.00
CA ILE A 2 12.61 -44.42 26.73
C ILE A 2 13.25 -45.75 26.32
N ARG A 3 13.47 -46.60 27.30
CA ARG A 3 13.85 -47.99 27.13
C ARG A 3 12.98 -48.72 28.15
N ASP A 4 11.72 -48.94 27.78
CA ASP A 4 10.84 -49.89 28.46
C ASP A 4 9.63 -50.19 27.58
N SER A 5 9.89 -51.03 26.60
CA SER A 5 8.98 -51.94 25.90
C SER A 5 9.87 -52.63 24.87
N GLY A 6 9.75 -53.94 24.70
CA GLY A 6 10.65 -54.77 23.88
C GLY A 6 10.68 -54.46 22.37
N TYR A 7 10.25 -53.28 21.95
CA TYR A 7 10.25 -52.81 20.56
C TYR A 7 11.15 -51.57 20.40
N SER A 8 12.08 -51.64 19.44
CA SER A 8 12.91 -50.51 19.04
C SER A 8 12.06 -49.49 18.28
N LEU A 9 11.88 -48.30 18.84
CA LEU A 9 11.19 -47.21 18.18
C LEU A 9 12.09 -46.62 17.09
N PRO A 10 11.55 -46.33 15.89
CA PRO A 10 12.32 -45.70 14.85
C PRO A 10 12.82 -44.31 15.30
N PRO A 11 14.00 -43.87 14.86
CA PRO A 11 14.64 -42.62 15.29
C PRO A 11 13.85 -41.35 14.92
N ASN A 12 12.86 -41.49 14.03
CA ASN A 12 11.94 -40.43 13.61
C ASN A 12 10.56 -40.54 14.28
N SER A 13 10.41 -41.41 15.28
CA SER A 13 9.16 -41.54 16.04
C SER A 13 8.75 -40.20 16.65
N VAL A 14 7.44 -39.98 16.71
CA VAL A 14 6.80 -38.77 17.27
C VAL A 14 7.42 -38.31 18.60
N PRO A 15 7.62 -39.16 19.63
CA PRO A 15 8.23 -38.73 20.89
C PRO A 15 9.67 -38.22 20.72
N PHE A 16 10.46 -38.84 19.84
CA PHE A 16 11.85 -38.42 19.59
C PHE A 16 11.91 -37.08 18.86
N ARG A 17 10.96 -36.82 17.95
CA ARG A 17 10.81 -35.52 17.28
C ARG A 17 10.41 -34.43 18.26
N HIS A 18 9.47 -34.72 19.17
CA HIS A 18 9.06 -33.77 20.21
C HIS A 18 10.20 -33.44 21.18
N ALA A 19 10.94 -34.45 21.64
CA ALA A 19 12.11 -34.23 22.50
C ALA A 19 13.15 -33.33 21.81
N LYS A 20 13.53 -33.67 20.57
CA LYS A 20 14.45 -32.84 19.76
C LYS A 20 13.94 -31.42 19.56
N HIS A 21 12.63 -31.24 19.37
CA HIS A 21 12.02 -29.92 19.24
C HIS A 21 12.07 -29.13 20.55
N SER A 22 11.75 -29.75 21.67
CA SER A 22 11.85 -29.15 23.00
C SER A 22 13.27 -28.66 23.30
N ASP A 23 14.27 -29.50 23.02
CA ASP A 23 15.69 -29.16 23.21
C ASP A 23 16.09 -27.96 22.32
N ASN A 24 15.59 -27.92 21.08
CA ASN A 24 15.83 -26.81 20.17
C ASN A 24 15.21 -25.49 20.66
N VAL A 25 14.01 -25.54 21.23
CA VAL A 25 13.29 -24.37 21.76
C VAL A 25 13.96 -23.85 23.04
N GLN A 26 14.51 -24.73 23.87
CA GLN A 26 15.23 -24.36 25.09
C GLN A 26 16.65 -23.85 24.84
N SER A 27 17.17 -24.00 23.61
CA SER A 27 18.52 -23.58 23.26
C SER A 27 18.64 -22.06 23.15
N GLU A 28 19.39 -21.44 24.05
CA GLU A 28 19.64 -19.99 24.06
C GLU A 28 20.31 -19.50 22.76
N LEU A 29 21.17 -20.30 22.15
CA LEU A 29 21.85 -19.97 20.89
C LEU A 29 20.86 -19.84 19.74
N LYS A 30 19.91 -20.79 19.63
CA LYS A 30 18.85 -20.73 18.60
C LYS A 30 17.92 -19.55 18.83
N TYR A 31 17.53 -19.32 20.09
CA TYR A 31 16.74 -18.15 20.46
C TYR A 31 17.40 -16.82 20.02
N LYS A 32 18.71 -16.66 20.29
CA LYS A 32 19.45 -15.45 19.89
C LYS A 32 19.59 -15.34 18.37
N ALA A 33 19.81 -16.44 17.66
CA ALA A 33 19.88 -16.44 16.20
C ALA A 33 18.54 -16.04 15.57
N ASP A 34 17.44 -16.64 16.03
CA ASP A 34 16.08 -16.32 15.57
C ASP A 34 15.73 -14.86 15.88
N TYR A 35 16.12 -14.35 17.05
CA TYR A 35 15.94 -12.94 17.40
C TYR A 35 16.66 -11.98 16.43
N VAL A 36 17.89 -12.31 16.02
CA VAL A 36 18.64 -11.50 15.04
C VAL A 36 17.99 -11.56 13.66
N ILE A 37 17.55 -12.73 13.22
CA ILE A 37 16.81 -12.91 11.95
C ILE A 37 15.51 -12.11 11.99
N GLN A 38 14.77 -12.19 13.10
CA GLN A 38 13.51 -11.49 13.27
C GLN A 38 13.65 -9.96 13.27
N ARG A 39 14.75 -9.44 13.84
CA ARG A 39 15.09 -8.02 13.73
C ARG A 39 15.28 -7.55 12.29
N GLY A 40 15.69 -8.45 11.39
CA GLY A 40 15.79 -8.19 9.94
C GLY A 40 14.44 -8.09 9.22
N HIS A 41 13.33 -8.54 9.81
CA HIS A 41 12.00 -8.39 9.20
C HIS A 41 11.46 -6.95 9.22
N TYR A 42 12.09 -6.04 9.99
CA TYR A 42 11.78 -4.62 9.97
C TYR A 42 12.58 -3.83 8.92
N VAL A 43 13.28 -4.53 8.01
CA VAL A 43 13.82 -3.88 6.81
C VAL A 43 12.61 -3.44 5.98
N GLY A 44 12.45 -2.13 5.82
CA GLY A 44 11.29 -1.54 5.15
C GLY A 44 11.07 -2.08 3.74
N VAL A 45 9.92 -1.72 3.16
CA VAL A 45 9.59 -2.11 1.78
C VAL A 45 10.68 -1.72 0.78
N ASN A 46 10.96 -2.59 -0.21
CA ASN A 46 11.99 -2.35 -1.21
C ASN A 46 11.67 -1.10 -2.05
N ASN A 47 10.38 -0.87 -2.31
CA ASN A 47 9.86 0.31 -2.97
C ASN A 47 8.81 1.00 -2.11
N MET A 48 8.80 2.35 -2.11
CA MET A 48 7.80 3.16 -1.39
C MET A 48 6.35 2.76 -1.70
N ARG A 49 6.08 2.30 -2.93
CA ARG A 49 4.73 1.93 -3.39
C ARG A 49 4.23 0.59 -2.88
N GLU A 50 5.09 -0.22 -2.26
CA GLU A 50 4.73 -1.52 -1.71
C GLU A 50 4.12 -1.40 -0.31
N ASP A 51 4.34 -0.29 0.41
CA ASP A 51 3.68 -0.02 1.69
C ASP A 51 2.42 0.84 1.46
N PRO A 52 1.22 0.30 1.75
CA PRO A 52 -0.03 1.07 1.65
C PRO A 52 0.00 2.38 2.45
N LYS A 53 0.67 2.44 3.60
CA LYS A 53 0.75 3.66 4.42
C LYS A 53 1.56 4.75 3.74
N LEU A 54 2.71 4.38 3.16
CA LEU A 54 3.55 5.33 2.42
C LEU A 54 2.84 5.87 1.18
N VAL A 55 2.10 5.02 0.45
CA VAL A 55 1.26 5.44 -0.67
C VAL A 55 0.18 6.44 -0.22
N TRP A 56 -0.45 6.19 0.94
CA TRP A 56 -1.43 7.11 1.51
C TRP A 56 -0.83 8.49 1.84
N PHE A 57 0.39 8.53 2.38
CA PHE A 57 1.07 9.80 2.65
C PHE A 57 1.43 10.56 1.37
N GLU A 58 1.87 9.85 0.32
CA GLU A 58 2.11 10.47 -0.99
C GLU A 58 0.81 11.10 -1.54
N HIS A 59 -0.30 10.39 -1.45
CA HIS A 59 -1.60 10.87 -1.90
C HIS A 59 -2.09 12.09 -1.10
N ALA A 60 -2.00 12.03 0.23
CA ALA A 60 -2.36 13.16 1.10
C ALA A 60 -1.51 14.40 0.77
N GLY A 61 -0.21 14.23 0.53
CA GLY A 61 0.69 15.32 0.13
C GLY A 61 0.33 15.95 -1.22
N LYS A 62 -0.17 15.16 -2.19
CA LYS A 62 -0.67 15.70 -3.46
C LYS A 62 -1.90 16.59 -3.28
N ILE A 63 -2.81 16.20 -2.38
CA ILE A 63 -4.03 16.99 -2.08
C ILE A 63 -3.66 18.29 -1.35
N GLN A 64 -2.72 18.23 -0.41
CA GLN A 64 -2.26 19.39 0.35
C GLN A 64 -1.42 20.37 -0.49
N ASN A 65 -0.97 19.96 -1.69
CA ASN A 65 -0.14 20.78 -2.52
C ASN A 65 -0.97 21.84 -3.26
N ASP A 66 -0.90 23.08 -2.78
CA ASP A 66 -1.57 24.26 -3.35
C ASP A 66 -1.32 24.46 -4.85
N ARG A 67 -0.12 24.13 -5.35
CA ARG A 67 0.22 24.27 -6.77
C ARG A 67 -0.58 23.28 -7.61
N LEU A 68 -0.62 22.01 -7.19
CA LEU A 68 -1.38 20.96 -7.87
C LEU A 68 -2.89 21.23 -7.77
N TYR A 69 -3.35 21.72 -6.62
CA TYR A 69 -4.75 22.10 -6.42
C TYR A 69 -5.21 23.18 -7.42
N LYS A 70 -4.39 24.20 -7.68
CA LYS A 70 -4.73 25.33 -8.57
C LYS A 70 -4.45 25.06 -10.04
N GLU A 71 -3.67 24.03 -10.36
CA GLU A 71 -3.23 23.73 -11.73
C GLU A 71 -4.41 23.47 -12.68
N SER A 72 -5.39 22.65 -12.25
CA SER A 72 -6.57 22.34 -13.06
C SER A 72 -7.40 23.59 -13.35
N TYR A 73 -7.65 24.41 -12.33
CA TYR A 73 -8.37 25.68 -12.46
C TYR A 73 -7.67 26.62 -13.45
N HIS A 74 -6.34 26.77 -13.35
CA HIS A 74 -5.61 27.63 -14.26
C HIS A 74 -5.60 27.13 -15.71
N LYS A 75 -5.65 25.81 -15.93
CA LYS A 75 -5.77 25.22 -17.27
C LYS A 75 -7.15 25.43 -17.88
N THR A 76 -8.22 25.37 -17.08
CA THR A 76 -9.59 25.40 -17.61
C THR A 76 -10.26 26.77 -17.53
N LYS A 77 -9.79 27.71 -16.72
CA LYS A 77 -10.43 29.03 -16.52
C LYS A 77 -10.66 29.83 -17.80
N SER A 78 -9.86 29.62 -18.85
CA SER A 78 -10.00 30.27 -20.16
C SER A 78 -10.87 29.49 -21.13
N HIS A 79 -11.16 28.22 -20.85
CA HIS A 79 -12.05 27.40 -21.66
C HIS A 79 -13.50 27.65 -21.26
N VAL A 80 -14.09 28.70 -21.86
CA VAL A 80 -15.51 29.00 -21.72
C VAL A 80 -16.27 28.33 -22.86
N HIS A 81 -17.09 27.33 -22.53
CA HIS A 81 -18.01 26.72 -23.49
C HIS A 81 -19.36 27.43 -23.42
N ILE A 82 -19.61 28.32 -24.38
CA ILE A 82 -20.87 29.03 -24.52
C ILE A 82 -21.71 28.28 -25.56
N PRO A 83 -22.80 27.58 -25.17
CA PRO A 83 -23.66 26.93 -26.15
C PRO A 83 -24.36 27.98 -27.03
N PRO A 84 -24.53 27.75 -28.33
CA PRO A 84 -25.07 28.75 -29.26
C PRO A 84 -26.54 29.12 -29.01
N ASP A 85 -27.27 28.29 -28.26
CA ASP A 85 -28.70 28.45 -27.93
C ASP A 85 -28.96 29.28 -26.65
N ILE A 86 -27.95 30.00 -26.12
CA ILE A 86 -28.23 30.89 -24.99
C ILE A 86 -28.95 32.16 -25.45
N ARG A 87 -29.94 32.58 -24.64
CA ARG A 87 -30.83 33.72 -24.95
C ARG A 87 -30.08 35.03 -25.24
N SER A 88 -28.91 35.25 -24.63
CA SER A 88 -28.07 36.42 -24.92
C SER A 88 -27.47 36.41 -26.32
N VAL A 89 -27.04 35.23 -26.81
CA VAL A 89 -26.49 35.06 -28.16
C VAL A 89 -27.59 35.15 -29.21
N ILE A 90 -28.75 34.56 -28.94
CA ILE A 90 -29.94 34.63 -29.82
C ILE A 90 -30.39 36.09 -29.96
N ALA A 91 -30.62 36.78 -28.83
CA ALA A 91 -31.07 38.17 -28.86
C ALA A 91 -30.06 39.09 -29.58
N ALA A 92 -28.75 38.89 -29.38
CA ALA A 92 -27.73 39.65 -30.09
C ALA A 92 -27.77 39.39 -31.61
N ARG A 93 -27.98 38.14 -32.03
CA ARG A 93 -28.08 37.75 -33.42
C ARG A 93 -29.32 38.34 -34.09
N ASP A 94 -30.47 38.30 -33.41
CA ASP A 94 -31.71 38.88 -33.91
C ASP A 94 -31.58 40.39 -34.10
N CYS A 95 -30.98 41.09 -33.13
CA CYS A 95 -30.69 42.52 -33.24
C CYS A 95 -29.73 42.84 -34.42
N GLN A 96 -28.68 42.05 -34.62
CA GLN A 96 -27.78 42.21 -35.77
C GLN A 96 -28.51 42.01 -37.10
N HIS A 97 -29.44 41.06 -37.16
CA HIS A 97 -30.22 40.76 -38.35
C HIS A 97 -31.25 41.86 -38.69
N ILE A 98 -31.69 42.63 -37.70
CA ILE A 98 -32.61 43.77 -37.90
C ILE A 98 -31.87 45.02 -38.40
N VAL A 99 -30.60 45.17 -38.02
CA VAL A 99 -29.78 46.36 -38.33
C VAL A 99 -28.98 46.21 -39.64
N SER A 100 -28.76 44.98 -40.10
CA SER A 100 -28.16 44.66 -41.40
C SER A 100 -29.17 44.77 -42.54
#